data_AF-A0A7V0RJS6-F1
#
_entry.id   AF-A0A7V0RJS6-F1
#
_cell.length_a   1.000
_cell.length_b   1.000
_cell.length_c   1.000
_cell.angle_alpha   90.00
_cell.angle_beta   90.00
_cell.angle_gamma   90.00
#
_symmetry.space_group_name_H-M   'P 1'
#
loop_
_entity.id
_entity.type
_entity.pdbx_description
1 polymer ?
#
loop_
_entity_poly.entity_id
_entity_poly.type
_entity_poly.pdbx_seq_one_letter_code
_entity_poly.pdbx_strand_id
1 'polypeptide(L)'
;YAADRSNMHVAQRFDPLSPATLRMLGEIVAKARRHKTPLTLCGEMAGDPLGAMALVALGFRSISMAPASLGPVKAMLRSLNAGAANKKLLGAIAEETGSVRDQLEAFAADTGVEI
;
A
#
# COMPACT_ATOMS: atom_id res chain seq x y z
N TYR A 1 -6.27 10.71 -10.37
CA TYR A 1 -7.67 11.08 -10.12
C TYR A 1 -7.83 12.58 -10.20
N ALA A 2 -9.03 13.05 -10.55
CA ALA A 2 -9.46 14.45 -10.44
C ALA A 2 -10.76 14.49 -9.61
N ALA A 3 -10.67 14.00 -8.37
CA ALA A 3 -11.81 13.81 -7.47
C ALA A 3 -11.47 14.33 -6.08
N ASP A 4 -12.35 15.17 -5.54
CA ASP A 4 -12.26 15.65 -4.16
C ASP A 4 -12.78 14.55 -3.21
N ARG A 5 -11.95 14.16 -2.23
CA ARG A 5 -12.28 13.10 -1.26
C ARG A 5 -13.39 13.51 -0.30
N SER A 6 -13.57 14.82 -0.08
CA SER A 6 -14.63 15.36 0.76
C SER A 6 -15.98 15.48 0.03
N ASN A 7 -15.96 15.42 -1.30
CA ASN A 7 -17.18 15.47 -2.11
C ASN A 7 -17.75 14.06 -2.30
N MET A 8 -18.83 13.75 -1.57
CA MET A 8 -19.49 12.44 -1.60
C MET A 8 -19.87 11.96 -3.00
N HIS A 9 -20.15 12.87 -3.95
CA HIS A 9 -20.53 12.50 -5.32
C HIS A 9 -19.38 11.87 -6.13
N VAL A 10 -18.12 12.13 -5.74
CA VAL A 10 -16.94 11.66 -6.46
C VAL A 10 -15.95 10.89 -5.58
N ALA A 11 -16.18 10.84 -4.26
CA ALA A 11 -15.30 10.17 -3.30
C ALA A 11 -15.03 8.70 -3.66
N GLN A 12 -16.04 7.98 -4.16
CA GLN A 12 -15.90 6.57 -4.57
C GLN A 12 -14.93 6.34 -5.73
N ARG A 13 -14.56 7.40 -6.48
CA ARG A 13 -13.56 7.29 -7.54
C ARG A 13 -12.14 7.24 -6.99
N PHE A 14 -11.92 7.62 -5.73
CA PHE A 14 -10.60 7.62 -5.13
C PHE A 14 -10.33 6.29 -4.44
N ASP A 15 -9.38 5.52 -4.97
CA ASP A 15 -8.86 4.32 -4.32
C ASP A 15 -7.33 4.36 -4.24
N PRO A 16 -6.75 4.41 -3.02
CA PRO A 16 -5.30 4.37 -2.86
C PRO A 16 -4.66 3.05 -3.32
N LEU A 17 -5.44 1.96 -3.43
CA LEU A 17 -4.99 0.65 -3.91
C LEU A 17 -5.22 0.43 -5.41
N SER A 18 -5.47 1.51 -6.18
CA SER A 18 -5.50 1.40 -7.64
C SER A 18 -4.10 1.20 -8.24
N PRO A 19 -3.96 0.42 -9.34
CA PRO A 19 -2.73 0.22 -10.06
C PRO A 19 -2.05 1.53 -10.47
N ALA A 20 -2.82 2.54 -10.88
CA ALA A 20 -2.27 3.84 -11.25
C ALA A 20 -1.54 4.51 -10.07
N THR A 21 -2.17 4.53 -8.89
CA THR A 21 -1.57 5.10 -7.67
C THR A 21 -0.34 4.31 -7.24
N LEU A 22 -0.44 2.98 -7.24
CA LEU A 22 0.65 2.10 -6.81
C LEU A 22 1.84 2.13 -7.76
N ARG A 23 1.62 2.23 -9.08
CA ARG A 23 2.69 2.44 -10.08
C ARG A 23 3.43 3.75 -9.84
N MET A 24 2.69 4.85 -9.65
CA MET A 24 3.27 6.15 -9.33
C MET A 24 4.11 6.09 -8.05
N LEU A 25 3.60 5.49 -6.98
CA LEU A 25 4.34 5.31 -5.73
C LEU A 25 5.58 4.43 -5.93
N GLY A 26 5.47 3.35 -6.71
CA GLY A 26 6.59 2.49 -7.08
C GLY A 26 7.69 3.23 -7.84
N GLU A 27 7.34 4.12 -8.76
CA GLU A 27 8.32 4.98 -9.44
C GLU A 27 9.04 5.92 -8.47
N ILE A 28 8.31 6.50 -7.51
CA ILE A 28 8.90 7.37 -6.48
C ILE A 28 9.90 6.56 -5.63
N VAL A 29 9.54 5.35 -5.20
CA VAL A 29 10.44 4.44 -4.46
C VAL A 29 11.69 4.13 -5.28
N ALA A 30 11.52 3.78 -6.56
CA ALA A 30 12.64 3.46 -7.44
C ALA A 30 13.59 4.65 -7.62
N LYS A 31 13.05 5.86 -7.83
CA LYS A 31 13.84 7.09 -7.94
C LYS A 31 14.56 7.43 -6.64
N ALA A 32 13.86 7.39 -5.50
CA ALA A 32 14.46 7.65 -4.19
C ALA A 32 15.61 6.68 -3.91
N ARG A 33 15.43 5.38 -4.18
CA ARG A 33 16.48 4.37 -4.05
C ARG A 33 17.67 4.66 -4.98
N ARG A 34 17.42 4.98 -6.25
CA ARG A 34 18.46 5.32 -7.24
C ARG A 34 19.32 6.49 -6.77
N HIS A 35 18.71 7.49 -6.16
CA HIS A 35 19.39 8.70 -5.67
C HIS A 35 19.81 8.63 -4.19
N LYS A 36 19.67 7.47 -3.54
CA LYS A 36 19.98 7.24 -2.12
C LYS A 36 19.29 8.27 -1.20
N THR A 37 18.09 8.71 -1.57
CA THR A 37 17.32 9.71 -0.83
C THR A 37 16.39 9.00 0.16
N PRO A 38 16.40 9.37 1.46
CA PRO A 38 15.40 8.87 2.41
C PRO A 38 13.97 9.19 1.94
N LEU A 39 13.07 8.22 2.08
CA LEU A 39 11.67 8.35 1.66
C LEU A 39 10.76 7.84 2.77
N THR A 40 9.83 8.70 3.19
CA THR A 40 8.79 8.39 4.17
C THR A 40 7.43 8.76 3.60
N LEU A 41 6.41 7.92 3.79
CA LEU A 41 5.03 8.25 3.45
C LEU A 41 4.20 8.43 4.73
N CYS A 42 3.45 9.52 4.78
CA CYS A 42 2.44 9.78 5.81
C CYS A 42 1.03 9.77 5.21
N GLY A 43 0.02 9.67 6.06
CA GLY A 43 -1.39 9.73 5.67
C GLY A 43 -2.14 8.45 6.01
N GLU A 44 -3.44 8.45 5.72
CA GLU A 44 -4.37 7.39 6.13
C GLU A 44 -3.97 6.01 5.62
N MET A 45 -3.50 5.91 4.36
CA MET A 45 -3.02 4.66 3.78
C MET A 45 -1.86 4.01 4.57
N ALA A 46 -1.01 4.81 5.22
CA ALA A 46 0.08 4.29 6.03
C ALA A 46 -0.40 3.76 7.40
N GLY A 47 -1.56 4.22 7.88
CA GLY A 47 -2.17 3.79 9.14
C GLY A 47 -3.17 2.64 9.01
N ASP A 48 -3.53 2.27 7.79
CA ASP A 48 -4.37 1.11 7.48
C ASP A 48 -3.49 -0.13 7.22
N PRO A 49 -3.70 -1.28 7.87
CA PRO A 49 -2.86 -2.48 7.70
C PRO A 49 -2.72 -2.92 6.24
N LEU A 50 -3.80 -2.94 5.47
CA LEU A 50 -3.77 -3.34 4.06
C LEU A 50 -2.99 -2.33 3.21
N GLY A 51 -3.23 -1.03 3.40
CA GLY A 51 -2.47 0.04 2.77
C GLY A 51 -0.97 0.00 3.12
N ALA A 52 -0.64 -0.19 4.39
CA ALA A 52 0.73 -0.32 4.86
C ALA A 52 1.43 -1.55 4.26
N MET A 53 0.72 -2.69 4.13
CA MET A 53 1.23 -3.87 3.45
C MET A 53 1.60 -3.54 2.00
N ALA A 54 0.73 -2.85 1.26
CA ALA A 54 1.01 -2.43 -0.11
C ALA A 54 2.24 -1.51 -0.20
N LEU A 55 2.39 -0.56 0.72
CA LEU A 55 3.56 0.34 0.77
C LEU A 55 4.87 -0.43 1.02
N VAL A 56 4.87 -1.35 1.99
CA VAL A 56 6.05 -2.17 2.31
C VAL A 56 6.40 -3.11 1.16
N ALA A 57 5.38 -3.69 0.52
CA ALA A 57 5.52 -4.51 -0.68
C ALA A 57 6.08 -3.70 -1.85
N LEU A 58 5.68 -2.43 -2.07
CA LEU A 58 6.28 -1.55 -3.07
C LEU A 58 7.75 -1.18 -2.76
N GLY A 59 8.16 -1.27 -1.50
CA GLY A 59 9.54 -1.03 -1.08
C GLY A 59 9.75 0.17 -0.17
N PHE A 60 8.68 0.81 0.32
CA PHE A 60 8.80 1.79 1.40
C PHE A 60 9.42 1.13 2.65
N ARG A 61 10.27 1.88 3.35
CA ARG A 61 10.95 1.43 4.59
C ARG A 61 10.69 2.34 5.78
N SER A 62 10.06 3.48 5.54
CA SER A 62 9.61 4.42 6.56
C SER A 62 8.20 4.87 6.21
N ILE A 63 7.28 4.69 7.15
CA ILE A 63 5.88 5.13 7.05
C ILE A 63 5.47 5.77 8.39
N SER A 64 4.62 6.78 8.34
CA SER A 64 4.17 7.55 9.50
C SER A 64 2.64 7.58 9.58
N MET A 65 2.11 7.47 10.80
CA MET A 65 0.69 7.31 11.07
C MET A 65 0.32 7.85 12.46
N ALA A 66 -0.98 7.94 12.75
CA ALA A 66 -1.47 8.27 14.07
C ALA A 66 -1.11 7.17 15.10
N PRO A 67 -0.88 7.50 16.38
CA PRO A 67 -0.48 6.51 17.39
C PRO A 67 -1.41 5.29 17.50
N ALA A 68 -2.72 5.50 17.32
CA ALA A 68 -3.73 4.42 17.38
C ALA A 68 -3.52 3.35 16.28
N SER A 69 -2.96 3.72 15.12
CA SER A 69 -2.69 2.80 14.02
C SER A 69 -1.42 1.95 14.20
N LEU A 70 -0.54 2.34 15.13
CA LEU A 70 0.76 1.67 15.29
C LEU A 70 0.64 0.20 15.68
N GLY A 71 -0.34 -0.15 16.52
CA GLY A 71 -0.54 -1.53 16.98
C GLY A 71 -0.90 -2.47 15.83
N PRO A 72 -2.05 -2.25 15.14
CA PRO A 72 -2.47 -3.06 14.00
C PRO A 72 -1.41 -3.16 12.91
N VAL A 73 -0.81 -2.03 12.50
CA VAL A 73 0.21 -2.04 11.44
C VAL A 73 1.46 -2.82 11.86
N LYS A 74 1.88 -2.75 13.14
CA LYS A 74 3.00 -3.55 13.63
C LYS A 74 2.69 -5.04 13.66
N ALA A 75 1.47 -5.45 14.02
CA ALA A 75 1.05 -6.85 13.99
C ALA A 75 1.12 -7.42 12.56
N MET A 76 0.55 -6.68 11.61
CA MET A 76 0.65 -6.98 10.17
C MET A 76 2.11 -7.11 9.72
N LEU A 77 2.96 -6.13 10.02
CA LEU A 77 4.37 -6.15 9.59
C LEU A 77 5.15 -7.34 10.14
N ARG A 78 4.78 -7.84 11.34
CA ARG A 78 5.46 -8.97 11.98
C ARG A 78 5.05 -10.32 11.41
N SER A 79 3.84 -10.43 10.84
CA SER A 79 3.35 -11.62 10.14
C SER A 79 3.68 -11.61 8.64
N LEU A 80 4.04 -10.45 8.08
CA LEU A 80 4.26 -10.26 6.64
C LEU A 80 5.63 -10.77 6.16
N ASN A 81 5.61 -11.63 5.13
CA ASN A 81 6.77 -11.81 4.25
C ASN A 81 6.78 -10.75 3.14
N ALA A 82 7.60 -9.71 3.31
CA ALA A 82 7.66 -8.58 2.39
C ALA A 82 8.08 -8.97 0.94
N GLY A 83 8.89 -10.01 0.77
CA GLY A 83 9.30 -10.47 -0.56
C GLY A 83 8.17 -11.16 -1.32
N ALA A 84 7.43 -12.02 -0.62
CA ALA A 84 6.23 -12.67 -1.18
C ALA A 84 5.14 -11.63 -1.50
N ALA A 85 4.92 -10.67 -0.60
CA ALA A 85 3.97 -9.58 -0.80
C ALA A 85 4.35 -8.69 -2.00
N ASN A 86 5.64 -8.36 -2.16
CA ASN A 86 6.12 -7.64 -3.34
C ASN A 86 5.80 -8.39 -4.64
N LYS A 87 6.11 -9.69 -4.71
CA LYS A 87 5.82 -10.51 -5.90
C LYS A 87 4.33 -10.54 -6.23
N LYS A 88 3.48 -10.76 -5.22
CA LYS A 88 2.02 -10.76 -5.39
C LYS A 88 1.51 -9.41 -5.89
N LEU A 89 1.96 -8.32 -5.27
CA LEU A 89 1.52 -6.98 -5.61
C LEU A 89 1.90 -6.59 -7.04
N LEU A 90 3.15 -6.86 -7.47
CA LEU A 90 3.58 -6.54 -8.83
C LEU A 90 2.80 -7.34 -9.89
N GLY A 91 2.44 -8.59 -9.60
CA GLY A 91 1.54 -9.38 -10.46
C GLY A 91 0.16 -8.73 -10.58
N ALA A 92 -0.47 -8.39 -9.45
CA ALA A 92 -1.79 -7.75 -9.43
C ALA A 92 -1.79 -6.40 -10.18
N ILE A 93 -0.75 -5.58 -10.00
CA ILE A 93 -0.61 -4.30 -10.71
C ILE A 93 -0.48 -4.50 -12.24
N ALA A 94 0.12 -5.60 -12.71
CA ALA A 94 0.32 -5.84 -14.13
C ALA A 94 -0.95 -6.34 -14.84
N GLU A 95 -1.77 -7.13 -14.16
CA GLU A 95 -2.94 -7.81 -14.74
C GLU A 95 -4.21 -6.96 -14.70
N GLU A 96 -4.30 -5.96 -13.81
CA GLU A 96 -5.59 -5.32 -13.47
C GLU A 96 -5.74 -3.86 -13.91
N THR A 97 -7.00 -3.50 -14.16
CA THR A 97 -7.47 -2.13 -14.37
C THR A 97 -8.25 -1.57 -13.17
N GLY A 98 -8.64 -2.41 -12.19
CA GLY A 98 -9.38 -2.07 -10.98
C GLY A 98 -8.52 -2.06 -9.71
N SER A 99 -9.14 -2.02 -8.52
CA SER A 99 -8.42 -2.07 -7.23
C SER A 99 -7.65 -3.38 -7.07
N VAL A 100 -6.45 -3.34 -6.47
CA VAL A 100 -5.73 -4.58 -6.08
C VAL A 100 -6.08 -5.08 -4.68
N ARG A 101 -7.12 -4.52 -4.06
CA ARG A 101 -7.56 -4.81 -2.68
C ARG A 101 -7.83 -6.30 -2.47
N ASP A 102 -8.72 -6.88 -3.25
CA ASP A 102 -9.20 -8.25 -3.05
C ASP A 102 -8.05 -9.27 -3.15
N GLN A 103 -7.07 -9.00 -4.00
CA GLN A 103 -5.89 -9.84 -4.23
C GLN A 103 -4.90 -9.74 -3.07
N LEU A 104 -4.81 -8.58 -2.42
CA LEU A 104 -4.01 -8.39 -1.21
C LEU A 104 -4.70 -8.99 0.02
N GLU A 105 -6.01 -8.85 0.13
CA GLU A 105 -6.81 -9.48 1.20
C GLU A 105 -6.75 -11.01 1.09
N ALA A 106 -6.91 -11.56 -0.12
CA ALA A 106 -6.74 -12.99 -0.38
C ALA A 106 -5.32 -13.46 -0.04
N PHE A 107 -4.29 -12.70 -0.42
CA PHE A 107 -2.91 -13.03 -0.06
C PHE A 107 -2.70 -13.03 1.46
N ALA A 108 -3.27 -12.06 2.18
CA ALA A 108 -3.16 -12.01 3.62
C ALA A 108 -3.83 -13.20 4.29
N ALA A 109 -5.03 -13.57 3.84
CA ALA A 109 -5.76 -14.75 4.31
C ALA A 109 -4.97 -16.04 4.04
N ASP A 110 -4.45 -16.22 2.83
CA ASP A 110 -3.71 -17.42 2.41
C ASP A 110 -2.38 -17.60 3.14
N THR A 111 -1.76 -16.49 3.56
CA THR A 111 -0.43 -16.50 4.19
C THR A 111 -0.44 -16.23 5.68
N GLY A 112 -1.62 -16.01 6.27
CA GLY A 112 -1.79 -15.74 7.70
C GLY A 112 -1.26 -14.37 8.14
N VAL A 113 -1.29 -13.38 7.24
CA VAL A 113 -0.96 -11.99 7.59
C VAL A 113 -2.12 -11.38 8.36
N GLU A 114 -1.81 -10.76 9.49
CA GLU A 114 -2.80 -10.11 10.36
C GLU A 114 -3.18 -8.73 9.78
N ILE A 115 -4.33 -8.63 9.08
CA ILE A 115 -4.90 -7.38 8.54
C ILE A 115 -6.19 -6.96 9.24
#